data_AF-A0A657ERW9-F1
#
_entry.id   AF-A0A657ERW9-F1
#
_cell.length_a   1.000
_cell.length_b   1.000
_cell.length_c   1.000
_cell.angle_alpha   90.00
_cell.angle_beta   90.00
_cell.angle_gamma   90.00
#
_symmetry.space_group_name_H-M   'P 1'
#
loop_
_entity.id
_entity.type
_entity.pdbx_description
1 polymer ?
#
loop_
_entity_poly.entity_id
_entity_poly.type
_entity_poly.pdbx_seq_one_letter_code
_entity_poly.pdbx_strand_id
1 'polypeptide(L)'
;TGELICAANMELSLDLLAKLSQSGHKRIETLFTNDLDHGPYISETLRVDPTNDRLSALVEIYRMMRPGEPPTREAAESLFENLFFSEDRYDLSAVGRMKFNRSLLREEIEGSGILSKDDIIDVMKKL
;
A
#
# COMPACT_ATOMS: atom_id res chain seq x y z
N THR A 1 24.64 5.80 16.80
CA THR A 1 24.93 6.49 15.53
C THR A 1 23.68 6.42 14.69
N GLY A 2 22.99 7.53 14.46
CA GLY A 2 21.73 7.57 13.69
C GLY A 2 21.95 7.45 12.18
N GLU A 3 22.95 6.67 11.77
CA GLU A 3 23.33 6.51 10.37
C GLU A 3 22.52 5.37 9.74
N LEU A 4 21.99 5.60 8.55
CA LEU A 4 21.22 4.60 7.81
C LEU A 4 22.16 3.53 7.25
N ILE A 5 22.16 2.33 7.84
CA ILE A 5 23.03 1.22 7.42
C ILE A 5 22.46 0.48 6.22
N CYS A 6 21.15 0.24 6.21
CA CYS A 6 20.41 -0.37 5.12
C CYS A 6 18.98 0.18 5.06
N ALA A 7 18.43 0.32 3.85
CA ALA A 7 17.02 0.67 3.66
C ALA A 7 16.12 -0.56 3.88
N ALA A 8 14.84 -0.31 4.17
CA ALA A 8 13.82 -1.37 4.17
C ALA A 8 13.67 -1.99 2.77
N ASN A 9 13.20 -3.24 2.71
CA ASN A 9 12.97 -3.98 1.46
C ASN A 9 14.22 -4.20 0.58
N MET A 10 15.41 -4.17 1.19
CA MET A 10 16.68 -4.41 0.50
C MET A 10 17.15 -5.85 0.69
N GLU A 11 17.78 -6.42 -0.34
CA GLU A 11 18.43 -7.73 -0.23
C GLU A 11 19.65 -7.68 0.70
N LEU A 12 19.75 -8.70 1.55
CA LEU A 12 20.85 -8.83 2.51
C LEU A 12 22.08 -9.42 1.81
N SER A 13 23.05 -8.56 1.50
CA SER A 13 24.38 -8.98 1.06
C SER A 13 25.31 -9.23 2.24
N LEU A 14 26.40 -9.99 2.01
CA LEU A 14 27.41 -10.27 3.04
C LEU A 14 28.04 -8.99 3.61
N ASP A 15 28.21 -7.95 2.79
CA ASP A 15 28.73 -6.65 3.20
C ASP A 15 27.76 -5.93 4.16
N LEU A 16 26.46 -5.93 3.84
CA LEU A 16 25.43 -5.34 4.73
C LEU A 16 25.34 -6.10 6.05
N LEU A 17 25.43 -7.43 6.02
CA LEU A 17 25.44 -8.24 7.25
C LEU A 17 26.66 -7.93 8.13
N ALA A 18 27.84 -7.76 7.54
CA ALA A 18 29.04 -7.37 8.28
C ALA A 18 28.87 -5.99 8.93
N LYS A 19 28.33 -5.01 8.21
CA LYS A 19 28.02 -3.67 8.74
C LYS A 19 27.00 -3.71 9.88
N LEU A 20 25.91 -4.46 9.70
CA LEU A 20 24.88 -4.64 10.73
C LEU A 20 25.42 -5.34 11.99
N SER A 21 26.33 -6.30 11.81
CA SER A 21 27.00 -6.97 12.92
C SER A 21 27.93 -6.02 13.67
N GLN A 22 28.73 -5.23 12.95
CA GLN A 22 29.65 -4.23 13.52
C GLN A 22 28.90 -3.13 14.28
N SER A 23 27.71 -2.72 13.83
CA SER A 23 26.87 -1.76 14.54
C SER A 23 26.09 -2.38 15.71
N GLY A 24 26.22 -3.69 15.95
CA GLY A 24 25.67 -4.38 17.11
C GLY A 24 24.22 -4.85 16.95
N HIS A 25 23.66 -4.88 15.74
CA HIS A 25 22.32 -5.43 15.53
C HIS A 25 22.33 -6.96 15.63
N LYS A 26 21.55 -7.50 16.57
CA LYS A 26 21.47 -8.94 16.85
C LYS A 26 20.23 -9.61 16.24
N ARG A 27 19.27 -8.82 15.78
CA ARG A 27 18.01 -9.28 15.20
C ARG A 27 17.78 -8.56 13.88
N ILE A 28 17.44 -9.33 12.86
CA ILE A 28 17.09 -8.86 11.53
C ILE A 28 15.76 -9.52 11.20
N GLU A 29 14.77 -8.71 10.79
CA GLU A 29 13.49 -9.20 10.33
C GLU A 29 13.58 -9.48 8.83
N THR A 30 13.07 -10.64 8.41
CA THR A 30 13.13 -11.09 7.02
C THR A 30 11.74 -11.45 6.54
N LEU A 31 11.54 -11.38 5.23
CA LEU A 31 10.31 -11.83 4.61
C LEU A 31 10.39 -13.34 4.39
N PHE A 32 9.38 -14.06 4.85
CA PHE A 32 9.23 -15.47 4.52
C PHE A 32 8.66 -15.57 3.11
N THR A 33 9.43 -16.17 2.20
CA THR A 33 9.02 -16.41 0.80
C THR A 33 9.30 -17.86 0.41
N ASN A 34 8.46 -18.40 -0.46
CA ASN A 34 8.60 -19.74 -1.01
C ASN A 34 8.01 -19.83 -2.44
N ASP A 35 8.16 -20.99 -3.08
CA ASP A 35 7.75 -21.21 -4.47
C ASP A 35 6.30 -21.69 -4.64
N LEU A 36 5.51 -21.77 -3.56
CA LEU A 36 4.18 -22.37 -3.57
C LEU A 36 3.08 -21.35 -3.26
N ASP A 37 3.10 -20.76 -2.07
CA ASP A 37 2.01 -19.96 -1.51
C ASP A 37 2.46 -18.62 -0.92
N HIS A 38 3.77 -18.36 -0.81
CA HIS A 38 4.31 -17.13 -0.23
C HIS A 38 5.26 -16.41 -1.20
N GLY A 39 4.70 -15.77 -2.22
CA GLY A 39 5.49 -14.99 -3.20
C GLY A 39 5.89 -13.59 -2.68
N PRO A 40 7.05 -13.04 -3.10
CA PRO A 40 7.53 -11.70 -2.73
C PRO A 40 6.81 -10.54 -3.44
N TYR A 41 5.54 -10.68 -3.82
CA TYR A 41 4.85 -9.75 -4.74
C TYR A 41 4.89 -8.27 -4.30
N ILE A 42 4.64 -8.00 -3.02
CA ILE A 42 4.69 -6.64 -2.48
C ILE A 42 6.13 -6.11 -2.45
N SER A 43 7.10 -6.96 -2.11
CA SER A 43 8.53 -6.61 -2.09
C SER A 43 9.02 -6.22 -3.49
N GLU A 44 8.65 -7.00 -4.51
CA GLU A 44 8.99 -6.72 -5.90
C GLU A 44 8.30 -5.46 -6.42
N THR A 45 7.01 -5.28 -6.10
CA THR A 45 6.25 -4.08 -6.50
C THR A 45 6.88 -2.81 -5.93
N LEU A 46 7.24 -2.82 -4.64
CA LEU A 46 7.93 -1.70 -3.99
C LEU A 46 9.34 -1.44 -4.56
N ARG A 47 9.98 -2.45 -5.15
CA ARG A 47 11.31 -2.29 -5.77
C ARG A 47 11.22 -1.60 -7.13
N VAL A 48 10.13 -1.82 -7.85
CA VAL A 48 9.90 -1.23 -9.18
C VAL A 48 9.34 0.19 -9.08
N ASP A 49 8.54 0.49 -8.05
CA ASP A 49 7.96 1.82 -7.85
C ASP A 49 9.05 2.86 -7.51
N PRO A 50 9.23 3.92 -8.33
CA PRO A 50 10.18 4.99 -8.04
C PRO A 50 9.69 5.98 -6.97
N THR A 51 8.44 5.87 -6.54
CA THR A 51 7.76 6.82 -5.66
C THR A 51 8.11 6.57 -4.20
N ASN A 52 8.55 7.61 -3.49
CA ASN A 52 9.04 7.47 -2.10
C ASN A 52 8.25 8.30 -1.07
N ASP A 53 7.26 9.08 -1.52
CA ASP A 53 6.46 9.92 -0.64
C ASP A 53 5.00 9.97 -1.10
N ARG A 54 4.10 10.33 -0.17
CA ARG A 54 2.67 10.37 -0.44
C ARG A 54 2.29 11.40 -1.52
N LEU A 55 2.97 12.54 -1.56
CA LEU A 55 2.60 13.60 -2.49
C LEU A 55 2.98 13.23 -3.92
N SER A 56 4.17 12.68 -4.13
CA SER A 56 4.57 12.16 -5.45
C SER A 56 3.64 11.05 -5.92
N ALA A 57 3.21 10.14 -5.02
CA ALA A 57 2.22 9.11 -5.35
C ALA A 57 0.89 9.70 -5.83
N LEU A 58 0.34 10.68 -5.10
CA LEU A 58 -0.91 11.34 -5.47
C LEU A 58 -0.79 12.09 -6.81
N VAL A 59 0.36 12.71 -7.07
CA VAL A 59 0.64 13.41 -8.32
C VAL A 59 0.69 12.42 -9.50
N GLU A 60 1.33 11.26 -9.33
CA GLU A 60 1.36 10.22 -10.37
C GLU A 60 -0.04 9.66 -10.65
N ILE A 61 -0.82 9.37 -9.61
CA ILE A 61 -2.22 8.95 -9.77
C ILE A 61 -3.03 10.01 -10.53
N TYR A 62 -2.86 11.29 -10.18
CA TYR A 62 -3.54 12.39 -10.87
C TYR A 62 -3.15 12.46 -12.35
N ARG A 63 -1.86 12.33 -12.69
CA ARG A 63 -1.36 12.34 -14.07
C ARG A 63 -1.94 11.20 -14.92
N MET A 64 -2.09 10.01 -14.34
CA MET A 64 -2.69 8.87 -15.03
C MET A 64 -4.19 9.08 -15.31
N MET A 65 -4.92 9.66 -14.35
CA MET A 65 -6.36 9.91 -14.48
C MET A 65 -6.70 11.12 -15.37
N ARG A 66 -5.84 12.15 -15.37
CA ARG A 66 -6.01 13.40 -16.12
C ARG A 66 -4.76 13.75 -16.93
N PRO A 67 -4.52 13.06 -18.06
CA PRO A 67 -3.34 13.29 -18.86
C PRO A 67 -3.36 14.71 -19.46
N GLY A 68 -2.32 15.49 -19.15
CA GLY A 68 -2.12 16.84 -19.70
C GLY A 68 -2.56 18.00 -18.80
N GLU A 69 -3.26 17.75 -17.70
CA GLU A 69 -3.53 18.77 -16.69
C GLU A 69 -2.33 18.89 -15.72
N PRO A 70 -1.82 20.12 -15.44
CA PRO A 70 -0.75 20.29 -14.48
C PRO A 70 -1.26 19.95 -13.06
N PRO A 71 -0.63 19.00 -12.35
CA PRO A 71 -1.08 18.59 -11.02
C PRO A 71 -0.74 19.66 -9.98
N THR A 72 -1.73 20.06 -9.18
CA THR A 72 -1.50 20.75 -7.90
C THR A 72 -1.70 19.77 -6.75
N ARG A 73 -1.06 20.03 -5.60
CA ARG A 73 -1.17 19.19 -4.40
C ARG A 73 -2.63 19.01 -4.00
N GLU A 74 -3.35 20.13 -3.90
CA GLU A 74 -4.71 20.19 -3.42
C GLU A 74 -5.67 19.49 -4.38
N ALA A 75 -5.45 19.64 -5.70
CA ALA A 75 -6.27 18.97 -6.71
C ALA A 75 -6.04 17.45 -6.71
N ALA A 76 -4.79 17.00 -6.56
CA ALA A 76 -4.46 15.58 -6.48
C ALA A 76 -5.05 14.92 -5.23
N GLU A 77 -4.90 15.56 -4.06
CA GLU A 77 -5.51 15.09 -2.81
C GLU A 77 -7.03 15.03 -2.90
N SER A 78 -7.66 16.11 -3.37
CA SER A 78 -9.11 16.18 -3.49
C SER A 78 -9.65 15.16 -4.50
N LEU A 79 -8.98 14.96 -5.64
CA LEU A 79 -9.37 13.95 -6.61
C LEU A 79 -9.35 12.55 -5.99
N PHE A 80 -8.25 12.20 -5.31
CA PHE A 80 -8.10 10.88 -4.72
C PHE A 80 -9.12 10.61 -3.61
N GLU A 81 -9.36 11.58 -2.74
CA GLU A 81 -10.35 11.47 -1.67
C GLU A 81 -11.76 11.26 -2.24
N ASN A 82 -12.12 12.03 -3.27
CA ASN A 82 -13.43 11.95 -3.90
C ASN A 82 -13.66 10.67 -4.70
N LEU A 83 -12.61 9.91 -5.06
CA LEU A 83 -12.77 8.67 -5.82
C LEU A 83 -13.33 7.52 -4.96
N PHE A 84 -12.95 7.44 -3.68
CA PHE A 84 -13.22 6.26 -2.86
C PHE A 84 -13.76 6.56 -1.46
N PHE A 85 -13.48 7.76 -0.92
CA PHE A 85 -13.68 8.09 0.49
C PHE A 85 -14.70 9.22 0.73
N SER A 86 -15.30 9.75 -0.33
CA SER A 86 -16.35 10.77 -0.24
C SER A 86 -17.73 10.14 -0.36
N GLU A 87 -18.55 10.30 0.68
CA GLU A 87 -19.94 9.81 0.72
C GLU A 87 -20.81 10.47 -0.37
N ASP A 88 -20.48 11.70 -0.78
CA ASP A 88 -21.19 12.43 -1.83
C ASP A 88 -20.87 11.93 -3.26
N ARG A 89 -19.79 11.17 -3.43
CA ARG A 89 -19.26 10.77 -4.74
C ARG A 89 -19.16 9.27 -4.93
N TYR A 90 -19.18 8.51 -3.84
CA TYR A 90 -19.02 7.08 -3.87
C TYR A 90 -19.99 6.42 -2.88
N ASP A 91 -20.76 5.44 -3.36
CA ASP A 91 -21.65 4.64 -2.53
C ASP A 91 -21.73 3.20 -3.06
N LEU A 92 -21.31 2.24 -2.24
CA LEU A 92 -21.46 0.81 -2.50
C LEU A 92 -22.92 0.35 -2.43
N SER A 93 -23.82 1.15 -1.86
CA SER A 93 -25.14 0.76 -1.37
C SER A 93 -25.08 -0.29 -0.25
N ALA A 94 -26.17 -0.43 0.50
CA ALA A 94 -26.30 -1.47 1.52
C ALA A 94 -26.08 -2.90 0.94
N VAL A 95 -26.60 -3.17 -0.27
CA VAL A 95 -26.44 -4.48 -0.91
C VAL A 95 -25.00 -4.72 -1.36
N GLY A 96 -24.31 -3.70 -1.88
CA GLY A 96 -22.91 -3.83 -2.27
C GLY A 96 -21.99 -3.99 -1.07
N ARG A 97 -22.21 -3.23 0.02
CA ARG A 97 -21.50 -3.41 1.28
C ARG A 97 -21.70 -4.81 1.87
N MET A 98 -22.94 -5.31 1.88
CA MET A 98 -23.25 -6.68 2.29
C MET A 98 -22.49 -7.72 1.46
N LYS A 99 -22.47 -7.57 0.13
CA LYS A 99 -21.73 -8.49 -0.75
C LYS A 99 -20.22 -8.41 -0.52
N PHE A 100 -19.69 -7.21 -0.34
CA PHE A 100 -18.28 -6.96 -0.09
C PHE A 100 -17.82 -7.65 1.21
N ASN A 101 -18.53 -7.40 2.32
CA ASN A 101 -18.18 -8.00 3.61
C ASN A 101 -18.30 -9.53 3.60
N ARG A 102 -19.34 -10.07 2.94
CA ARG A 102 -19.48 -11.53 2.75
C ARG A 102 -18.34 -12.13 1.93
N SER A 103 -17.89 -11.43 0.88
CA SER A 103 -16.73 -11.86 0.10
C SER A 103 -15.49 -11.95 0.99
N LEU A 104 -15.28 -10.97 1.87
CA LEU A 104 -14.16 -10.97 2.82
C LEU A 104 -14.38 -11.83 4.07
N LEU A 105 -15.47 -12.61 4.14
CA LEU A 105 -15.83 -13.46 5.28
C LEU A 105 -15.91 -12.70 6.62
N ARG A 106 -16.32 -11.43 6.57
CA ARG A 106 -16.54 -10.61 7.77
C ARG A 106 -17.87 -10.97 8.44
N GLU A 107 -17.92 -10.91 9.77
CA GLU A 107 -19.13 -11.18 10.55
C GLU A 107 -20.20 -10.10 10.32
N GLU A 108 -19.78 -8.83 10.28
CA GLU A 108 -20.67 -7.70 10.05
C GLU A 108 -21.03 -7.58 8.57
N ILE A 109 -22.33 -7.51 8.26
CA ILE A 109 -22.85 -7.41 6.89
C ILE A 109 -23.29 -6.00 6.51
N GLU A 110 -23.32 -5.08 7.47
CA GLU A 110 -23.63 -3.67 7.27
C GLU A 110 -22.33 -2.84 7.37
N GLY A 111 -22.43 -1.54 7.16
CA GLY A 111 -21.29 -0.62 7.26
C GLY A 111 -21.42 0.57 6.33
N SER A 112 -20.37 1.38 6.28
CA SER A 112 -20.33 2.58 5.43
C SER A 112 -20.46 2.25 3.95
N GLY A 113 -21.12 3.14 3.20
CA GLY A 113 -21.22 3.08 1.74
C GLY A 113 -19.89 3.37 1.03
N ILE A 114 -18.96 4.08 1.68
CA ILE A 114 -17.62 4.33 1.14
C ILE A 114 -16.64 3.21 1.49
N LEU A 115 -15.54 3.12 0.76
CA LEU A 115 -14.45 2.19 1.08
C LEU A 115 -13.62 2.72 2.24
N SER A 116 -13.02 1.79 3.00
CA SER A 116 -11.99 2.11 3.99
C SER A 116 -10.60 1.66 3.52
N LYS A 117 -9.54 2.12 4.18
CA LYS A 117 -8.18 1.63 3.90
C LYS A 117 -8.05 0.13 4.23
N ASP A 118 -8.70 -0.31 5.30
CA ASP A 118 -8.69 -1.71 5.71
C ASP A 118 -9.43 -2.60 4.71
N ASP A 119 -10.51 -2.10 4.08
CA ASP A 119 -11.18 -2.77 2.97
C ASP A 119 -10.21 -3.12 1.84
N ILE A 120 -9.35 -2.17 1.46
CA ILE A 120 -8.38 -2.36 0.38
C ILE A 120 -7.31 -3.37 0.81
N ILE A 121 -6.79 -3.25 2.03
CA ILE A 121 -5.77 -4.16 2.56
C ILE A 121 -6.31 -5.60 2.64
N ASP A 122 -7.54 -5.79 3.11
CA ASP A 122 -8.14 -7.11 3.25
C ASP A 122 -8.44 -7.76 1.89
N VAL A 123 -8.84 -6.96 0.90
CA VAL A 123 -8.95 -7.44 -0.49
C VAL A 123 -7.59 -7.91 -1.00
N MET A 124 -6.53 -7.13 -0.80
CA MET A 124 -5.19 -7.53 -1.23
C MET A 124 -4.68 -8.80 -0.53
N LYS A 125 -5.01 -9.01 0.75
CA LYS A 125 -4.64 -10.24 1.49
C LYS A 125 -5.42 -11.47 1.03
N LYS A 126 -6.62 -11.26 0.50
CA LYS A 126 -7.50 -12.35 0.02
C LYS A 126 -7.09 -12.85 -1.36
N LEU A 127 -6.56 -11.97 -2.22
CA LEU A 127 -6.08 -12.31 -3.57
C LEU A 127 -4.88 -13.27 -3.50
#